data_AF-A0A916LJV4-F1
#
_entry.id   AF-A0A916LJV4-F1
#
_cell.length_a   1.000
_cell.length_b   1.000
_cell.length_c   1.000
_cell.angle_alpha   90.00
_cell.angle_beta   90.00
_cell.angle_gamma   90.00
#
_symmetry.space_group_name_H-M   'P 1'
#
loop_
_entity.id
_entity.type
_entity.pdbx_description
1 polymer ?
#
loop_
_entity_poly.entity_id
_entity_poly.type
_entity_poly.pdbx_seq_one_letter_code
_entity_poly.pdbx_strand_id
1 'polypeptide(L)'
;MSSIYPEPTVLRWRNPTDSSIIYIRPQTRNPYLRGYIEKQVEIGYDHKFLNMIGLSISCYYKYRDDEPSAFTIPVFFYDSLNQKVYYIDKYGVNQNLGWSIGKGVEFSIKTTKIKKLNVEIQITGAYTFTKGSSRGFNYDPNPDRSLGRYPNYKVPNVPVDTMVGFIYHRAITWRDRFILNYFIKYTLKSLGLWATL
;
A
#
# COMPACT_ATOMS: atom_id res chain seq x y z
N MET A 1 -5.41 -16.50 -12.46
CA MET A 1 -5.89 -15.29 -13.16
C MET A 1 -4.93 -14.14 -12.87
N SER A 2 -4.60 -13.31 -13.86
CA SER A 2 -3.69 -12.17 -13.65
C SER A 2 -4.42 -11.05 -12.91
N SER A 3 -3.88 -10.61 -11.76
CA SER A 3 -4.37 -9.41 -11.07
C SER A 3 -4.17 -8.13 -11.87
N ILE A 4 -3.27 -8.17 -12.87
CA ILE A 4 -2.90 -7.02 -13.69
C ILE A 4 -3.87 -6.83 -14.86
N TYR A 5 -4.34 -7.94 -15.46
CA TYR A 5 -5.30 -7.96 -16.56
C TYR A 5 -6.49 -8.85 -16.21
N PRO A 6 -7.51 -8.30 -15.52
CA PRO A 6 -8.73 -9.05 -15.22
C PRO A 6 -9.51 -9.36 -16.49
N GLU A 7 -10.37 -10.38 -16.42
CA GLU A 7 -11.26 -10.73 -17.52
C GLU A 7 -12.18 -9.55 -17.90
N PRO A 8 -12.52 -9.40 -19.19
CA PRO A 8 -13.44 -8.35 -19.63
C PRO A 8 -14.77 -8.45 -18.89
N THR A 9 -15.13 -7.41 -18.15
CA THR A 9 -16.44 -7.32 -17.51
C THR A 9 -17.43 -6.66 -18.49
N VAL A 10 -18.63 -7.23 -18.63
CA VAL A 10 -19.72 -6.59 -19.38
C VAL A 10 -20.69 -5.99 -18.36
N LEU A 11 -20.80 -4.66 -18.36
CA LEU A 11 -21.79 -3.95 -17.57
C LEU A 11 -23.10 -3.93 -18.37
N ARG A 12 -24.17 -4.42 -17.75
CA ARG A 12 -25.52 -4.35 -18.30
C ARG A 12 -26.31 -3.28 -17.55
N TRP A 13 -26.83 -2.31 -18.27
CA TRP A 13 -27.64 -1.24 -17.69
C TRP A 13 -28.93 -1.05 -18.48
N ARG A 14 -30.04 -0.78 -17.79
CA ARG A 14 -31.33 -0.47 -18.41
C ARG A 14 -31.52 1.04 -18.36
N ASN A 15 -31.70 1.66 -19.53
CA ASN A 15 -31.98 3.07 -19.63
C ASN A 15 -33.36 3.38 -19.00
N PRO A 16 -33.44 4.26 -17.98
CA PRO A 16 -34.71 4.59 -17.34
C PRO A 16 -35.63 5.43 -18.24
N THR A 17 -35.12 6.05 -19.29
CA THR A 17 -35.89 6.90 -20.21
C THR A 17 -36.72 6.07 -21.19
N ASP A 18 -36.11 5.08 -21.84
CA ASP A 18 -36.74 4.32 -22.94
C ASP A 18 -36.77 2.80 -22.70
N SER A 19 -36.34 2.34 -21.52
CA SER A 19 -36.25 0.94 -21.13
C SER A 19 -35.31 0.07 -21.97
N SER A 20 -34.53 0.66 -22.88
CA SER A 20 -33.52 -0.04 -23.68
C SER A 20 -32.42 -0.63 -22.79
N ILE A 21 -31.81 -1.72 -23.24
CA ILE A 21 -30.70 -2.37 -22.52
C ILE A 21 -29.41 -2.03 -23.25
N ILE A 22 -28.47 -1.45 -22.50
CA ILE A 22 -27.16 -1.06 -23.00
C ILE A 22 -26.12 -1.99 -22.38
N TYR A 23 -25.21 -2.46 -23.22
CA TYR A 23 -24.08 -3.29 -22.81
C TYR A 23 -22.81 -2.47 -22.99
N ILE A 24 -22.10 -2.26 -21.89
CA ILE A 24 -20.85 -1.49 -21.88
C ILE A 24 -19.72 -2.46 -21.59
N ARG A 25 -18.67 -2.39 -22.41
CA ARG A 25 -17.45 -3.18 -22.23
C ARG A 25 -16.31 -2.23 -21.86
N PRO A 26 -16.03 -2.02 -20.56
CA PRO A 26 -14.94 -1.16 -20.15
C PRO A 26 -13.58 -1.72 -20.61
N GLN A 27 -12.69 -0.82 -21.01
CA GLN A 27 -11.31 -1.19 -21.32
C GLN A 27 -10.53 -1.37 -20.02
N THR A 28 -10.41 -2.62 -19.56
CA THR A 28 -9.65 -2.99 -18.35
C THR A 28 -8.15 -3.16 -18.63
N ARG A 29 -7.74 -3.17 -19.90
CA ARG A 29 -6.33 -3.31 -20.31
C ARG A 29 -5.67 -1.94 -20.47
N ASN A 30 -4.56 -1.77 -19.78
CA ASN A 30 -3.66 -0.63 -19.97
C ASN A 30 -2.37 -1.09 -20.68
N PRO A 31 -2.20 -0.76 -21.97
CA PRO A 31 -0.99 -1.13 -22.72
C PRO A 31 0.22 -0.26 -22.32
N TYR A 32 0.01 0.83 -21.59
CA TYR A 32 1.05 1.76 -21.16
C TYR A 32 1.59 1.48 -19.76
N LEU A 33 1.22 0.33 -19.16
CA LEU A 33 1.80 -0.11 -17.90
C LEU A 33 3.32 -0.29 -18.05
N ARG A 34 4.06 0.30 -17.12
CA ARG A 34 5.52 0.22 -17.06
C ARG A 34 5.98 -0.44 -15.77
N GLY A 35 7.22 -0.91 -15.76
CA GLY A 35 7.93 -1.21 -14.52
C GLY A 35 8.09 0.07 -13.68
N TYR A 36 8.27 -0.12 -12.38
CA TYR A 36 8.52 0.97 -11.43
C TYR A 36 9.92 0.84 -10.84
N ILE A 37 10.43 1.92 -10.25
CA ILE A 37 11.78 1.94 -9.66
C ILE A 37 11.65 2.11 -8.14
N GLU A 38 12.43 1.32 -7.41
CA GLU A 38 12.69 1.50 -5.99
C GLU A 38 14.07 2.11 -5.79
N LYS A 39 14.14 3.20 -5.03
CA LYS A 39 15.40 3.81 -4.57
C LYS A 39 15.57 3.51 -3.09
N GLN A 40 16.67 2.87 -2.74
CA GLN A 40 17.02 2.57 -1.35
C GLN A 40 18.39 3.15 -1.01
N VAL A 41 18.47 3.79 0.15
CA VAL A 41 19.72 4.20 0.79
C VAL A 41 19.81 3.49 2.12
N GLU A 42 20.95 2.90 2.40
CA GLU A 42 21.20 2.14 3.62
C GLU A 42 22.57 2.52 4.19
N ILE A 43 22.62 2.69 5.52
CA ILE A 43 23.84 2.96 6.27
C ILE A 43 23.92 1.93 7.37
N GLY A 44 25.03 1.19 7.39
CA GLY A 44 25.34 0.18 8.40
C GLY A 44 26.57 0.55 9.21
N TYR A 45 26.58 0.16 10.48
CA TYR A 45 27.74 0.21 11.36
C TYR A 45 27.88 -1.11 12.11
N ASP A 46 29.04 -1.73 11.95
CA ASP A 46 29.41 -2.97 12.60
C ASP A 46 30.67 -2.77 13.43
N HIS A 47 30.64 -3.19 14.69
CA HIS A 47 31.78 -3.06 15.59
C HIS A 47 31.88 -4.23 16.56
N LYS A 48 33.13 -4.61 16.86
CA LYS A 48 33.45 -5.63 17.86
C LYS A 48 34.25 -5.01 19.01
N PHE A 49 33.62 -4.87 20.17
CA PHE A 49 34.26 -4.33 21.37
C PHE A 49 34.98 -5.44 22.15
N LEU A 50 36.29 -5.25 22.38
CA LEU A 50 37.13 -6.08 23.28
C LEU A 50 37.05 -7.59 23.00
N ASN A 51 36.76 -7.98 21.76
CA ASN A 51 36.44 -9.35 21.37
C ASN A 51 35.31 -10.02 22.19
N MET A 52 34.51 -9.23 22.91
CA MET A 52 33.49 -9.68 23.85
C MET A 52 32.07 -9.32 23.41
N ILE A 53 31.90 -8.22 22.69
CA ILE A 53 30.58 -7.75 22.27
C ILE A 53 30.66 -7.40 20.78
N GLY A 54 29.81 -8.01 19.97
CA GLY A 54 29.52 -7.61 18.60
C GLY A 54 28.26 -6.75 18.59
N LEU A 55 28.34 -5.60 17.94
CA LEU A 55 27.24 -4.69 17.70
C LEU A 55 27.12 -4.47 16.20
N SER A 56 25.91 -4.57 15.68
CA SER A 56 25.54 -4.22 14.32
C SER A 56 24.31 -3.33 14.38
N ILE A 57 24.31 -2.23 13.64
CA ILE A 57 23.15 -1.37 13.46
C ILE A 57 23.07 -0.95 11.99
N SER A 58 21.91 -1.12 11.37
CA SER A 58 21.64 -0.65 10.02
C SER A 58 20.38 0.22 10.02
N CYS A 59 20.43 1.29 9.23
CA CYS A 59 19.33 2.19 9.01
C CYS A 59 19.07 2.26 7.51
N TYR A 60 17.82 2.15 7.09
CA TYR A 60 17.46 2.27 5.68
C TYR A 60 16.32 3.26 5.45
N TYR A 61 16.36 3.86 4.28
CA TYR A 61 15.27 4.63 3.70
C TYR A 61 15.02 4.14 2.28
N LYS A 62 13.78 3.78 1.97
CA LYS A 62 13.36 3.33 0.65
C LYS A 62 12.17 4.13 0.15
N TYR A 63 12.17 4.41 -1.14
CA TYR A 63 11.11 5.11 -1.84
C TYR A 63 10.77 4.37 -3.13
N ARG A 64 9.49 4.06 -3.31
CA ARG A 64 8.91 3.53 -4.55
C ARG A 64 7.99 4.55 -5.13
N ASP A 65 8.06 4.70 -6.43
CA ASP A 65 7.19 5.57 -7.18
C ASP A 65 6.76 4.91 -8.48
N ASP A 66 5.60 5.33 -8.99
CA ASP A 66 4.99 4.78 -10.20
C ASP A 66 4.68 3.27 -10.12
N GLU A 67 4.44 2.75 -8.91
CA GLU A 67 3.98 1.38 -8.70
C GLU A 67 2.62 1.14 -9.39
N PRO A 68 2.42 0.02 -10.12
CA PRO A 68 1.11 -0.35 -10.63
C PRO A 68 0.08 -0.46 -9.49
N SER A 69 -0.93 0.41 -9.52
CA SER A 69 -2.01 0.45 -8.55
C SER A 69 -3.35 0.48 -9.28
N ALA A 70 -4.36 -0.14 -8.67
CA ALA A 70 -5.72 -0.13 -9.20
C ALA A 70 -6.29 1.31 -9.19
N PHE A 71 -6.71 1.78 -10.35
CA PHE A 71 -7.48 3.01 -10.55
C PHE A 71 -8.94 2.67 -10.86
N THR A 72 -9.87 3.33 -10.15
CA THR A 72 -11.30 3.09 -10.36
C THR A 72 -11.87 4.20 -11.22
N ILE A 73 -12.42 3.82 -12.38
CA ILE A 73 -13.01 4.74 -13.35
C ILE A 73 -14.53 4.62 -13.27
N PRO A 74 -15.26 5.71 -12.95
CA PRO A 74 -16.72 5.71 -13.01
C PRO A 74 -17.22 5.70 -14.46
N VAL A 75 -18.34 5.01 -14.68
CA VAL A 75 -19.01 4.87 -15.96
C VAL A 75 -20.33 5.62 -15.90
N PHE A 76 -20.57 6.46 -16.91
CA PHE A 76 -21.78 7.25 -17.04
C PHE A 76 -22.47 7.01 -18.37
N PHE A 77 -23.79 7.19 -18.39
CA PHE A 77 -24.58 7.29 -19.59
C PHE A 77 -25.10 8.71 -19.74
N TYR A 78 -24.93 9.30 -20.92
CA TYR A 78 -25.52 10.59 -21.26
C TYR A 78 -26.73 10.38 -22.16
N ASP A 79 -27.89 10.77 -21.67
CA ASP A 79 -29.14 10.82 -22.42
C ASP A 79 -29.26 12.19 -23.10
N SER A 80 -29.02 12.22 -24.41
CA SER A 80 -29.09 13.43 -25.23
C SER A 80 -30.51 13.96 -25.42
N LEU A 81 -31.54 13.12 -25.29
CA LEU A 81 -32.93 13.52 -25.45
C LEU A 81 -33.39 14.37 -24.26
N ASN A 82 -33.04 13.93 -23.04
CA ASN A 82 -33.43 14.61 -21.80
C ASN A 82 -32.33 15.51 -21.22
N GLN A 83 -31.16 15.58 -21.85
CA GLN A 83 -29.98 16.29 -21.34
C GLN A 83 -29.62 15.84 -19.91
N LYS A 84 -29.62 14.53 -19.66
CA LYS A 84 -29.39 13.94 -18.33
C LYS A 84 -28.20 13.00 -18.32
N VAL A 85 -27.53 12.95 -17.18
CA VAL A 85 -26.39 12.07 -16.94
C VAL A 85 -26.73 11.08 -15.84
N TYR A 86 -26.53 9.80 -16.12
CA TYR A 86 -26.78 8.71 -15.19
C TYR A 86 -25.47 8.03 -14.84
N TYR A 87 -25.21 7.86 -13.54
CA TYR A 87 -24.16 6.96 -13.08
C TYR A 87 -24.61 5.51 -13.30
N ILE A 88 -23.73 4.69 -13.87
CA ILE A 88 -24.01 3.28 -14.17
C ILE A 88 -23.33 2.40 -13.14
N ASP A 89 -21.99 2.43 -13.14
CA ASP A 89 -21.13 1.62 -12.29
C ASP A 89 -19.70 2.16 -12.35
N LYS A 90 -18.71 1.43 -11.86
CA LYS A 90 -17.29 1.73 -11.95
C LYS A 90 -16.48 0.48 -12.28
N TYR A 91 -15.32 0.65 -12.91
CA TYR A 91 -14.41 -0.46 -13.19
C TYR A 91 -12.97 -0.14 -12.78
N GLY A 92 -12.21 -1.18 -12.50
CA GLY A 92 -10.79 -1.09 -12.16
C GLY A 92 -9.90 -1.21 -13.39
N VAL A 93 -8.87 -0.36 -13.48
CA VAL A 93 -7.74 -0.51 -14.41
C VAL A 93 -6.45 -0.23 -13.66
N ASN A 94 -5.41 -1.05 -13.89
CA ASN A 94 -4.11 -0.79 -13.28
C ASN A 94 -3.38 0.33 -14.02
N GLN A 95 -2.80 1.26 -13.25
CA GLN A 95 -2.00 2.37 -13.76
C GLN A 95 -0.81 2.60 -12.83
N ASN A 96 0.28 3.15 -13.38
CA ASN A 96 1.46 3.55 -12.62
C ASN A 96 1.14 4.81 -11.79
N LEU A 97 0.58 4.61 -10.60
CA LEU A 97 0.08 5.69 -9.73
C LEU A 97 0.49 5.49 -8.27
N GLY A 98 0.89 4.28 -7.89
CA GLY A 98 1.26 3.93 -6.53
C GLY A 98 2.58 4.57 -6.12
N TRP A 99 2.67 4.95 -4.85
CA TRP A 99 3.90 5.40 -4.22
C TRP A 99 3.98 4.85 -2.81
N SER A 100 5.18 4.56 -2.34
CA SER A 100 5.41 4.18 -0.95
C SER A 100 6.77 4.62 -0.45
N ILE A 101 6.82 4.90 0.84
CA ILE A 101 8.02 5.22 1.61
C ILE A 101 8.15 4.14 2.68
N GLY A 102 9.35 3.58 2.80
CA GLY A 102 9.72 2.71 3.91
C GLY A 102 10.95 3.28 4.61
N LYS A 103 10.99 3.19 5.93
CA LYS A 103 12.20 3.48 6.69
C LYS A 103 12.29 2.54 7.87
N GLY A 104 13.49 2.23 8.30
CA GLY A 104 13.67 1.32 9.41
C GLY A 104 15.06 1.38 10.00
N VAL A 105 15.16 0.77 11.18
CA VAL A 105 16.41 0.56 11.89
C VAL A 105 16.42 -0.89 12.34
N GLU A 106 17.50 -1.59 12.04
CA GLU A 106 17.75 -2.95 12.49
C GLU A 106 19.01 -2.93 13.35
N PHE A 107 19.01 -3.66 14.46
CA PHE A 107 20.18 -3.77 15.30
C PHE A 107 20.34 -5.19 15.84
N SER A 108 21.59 -5.56 16.08
CA SER A 108 21.97 -6.82 16.68
C SER A 108 23.09 -6.58 17.68
N ILE A 109 22.91 -7.10 18.89
CA ILE A 109 23.93 -7.12 19.93
C ILE A 109 24.16 -8.58 20.28
N LYS A 110 25.40 -9.03 20.19
CA LYS A 110 25.80 -10.38 20.57
C LYS A 110 27.00 -10.31 21.48
N THR A 111 26.97 -11.02 22.60
CA THR A 111 28.15 -11.18 23.45
C THR A 111 28.83 -12.51 23.13
N THR A 112 30.14 -12.59 23.32
CA THR A 112 30.78 -13.88 23.62
C THR A 112 30.46 -14.24 25.07
N LYS A 113 30.78 -15.48 25.47
CA LYS A 113 30.52 -15.96 26.83
C LYS A 113 31.17 -15.04 27.87
N ILE A 114 30.34 -14.35 28.65
CA ILE A 114 30.78 -13.49 29.76
C ILE A 114 31.30 -14.42 30.86
N LYS A 115 32.63 -14.55 30.96
CA LYS A 115 33.29 -15.54 31.84
C LYS A 115 32.81 -15.48 33.30
N LYS A 116 32.57 -14.27 33.85
CA LYS A 116 32.14 -14.09 35.25
C LYS A 116 30.72 -14.62 35.52
N LEU A 117 29.84 -14.59 34.52
CA LEU A 117 28.44 -14.98 34.66
C LEU A 117 28.15 -16.33 33.97
N ASN A 118 29.07 -16.82 33.14
CA ASN A 118 28.85 -17.93 32.21
C ASN A 118 27.61 -17.77 31.32
N VAL A 119 27.32 -16.53 30.92
CA VAL A 119 26.17 -16.17 30.09
C VAL A 119 26.62 -15.74 28.69
N GLU A 120 25.88 -16.15 27.67
CA GLU A 120 25.89 -15.57 26.33
C GLU A 120 24.56 -14.87 26.07
N ILE A 121 24.60 -13.66 25.51
CA ILE A 121 23.42 -12.83 25.23
C ILE A 121 23.42 -12.49 23.75
N GLN A 122 22.27 -12.66 23.11
CA GLN A 122 22.00 -12.15 21.78
C GLN A 122 20.67 -11.42 21.79
N ILE A 123 20.66 -10.19 21.28
CA ILE A 123 19.47 -9.34 21.17
C ILE A 123 19.42 -8.84 19.73
N THR A 124 18.30 -9.05 19.04
CA THR A 124 18.05 -8.48 17.72
C THR A 124 16.77 -7.67 17.76
N GLY A 125 16.82 -6.46 17.23
CA GLY A 125 15.66 -5.59 17.15
C GLY A 125 15.51 -5.00 15.76
N ALA A 126 14.26 -4.79 15.35
CA ALA A 126 13.93 -4.13 14.10
C ALA A 126 12.74 -3.20 14.30
N TYR A 127 12.90 -1.95 13.90
CA TYR A 127 11.84 -0.98 13.74
C TYR A 127 11.61 -0.76 12.25
N THR A 128 10.35 -0.86 11.81
CA THR A 128 9.95 -0.69 10.42
C THR A 128 8.76 0.25 10.36
N PHE A 129 8.84 1.24 9.49
CA PHE A 129 7.77 2.17 9.14
C PHE A 129 7.51 2.06 7.65
N THR A 130 6.26 1.89 7.27
CA THR A 130 5.83 1.99 5.86
C THR A 130 4.66 2.94 5.73
N LYS A 131 4.69 3.79 4.71
CA LYS A 131 3.61 4.72 4.36
C LYS A 131 3.42 4.66 2.85
N GLY A 132 2.19 4.54 2.38
CA GLY A 132 1.93 4.49 0.96
C GLY A 132 0.52 4.93 0.61
N SER A 133 0.37 5.25 -0.66
CA SER A 133 -0.93 5.52 -1.28
C SER A 133 -0.77 5.42 -2.79
N SER A 134 -1.72 5.95 -3.53
CA SER A 134 -1.65 6.12 -4.97
C SER A 134 -2.18 7.48 -5.36
N ARG A 135 -1.72 8.00 -6.49
CA ARG A 135 -2.18 9.25 -7.07
C ARG A 135 -3.58 9.09 -7.67
N GLY A 136 -4.25 10.21 -7.85
CA GLY A 136 -5.62 10.28 -8.36
C GLY A 136 -6.65 10.37 -7.23
N PHE A 137 -7.86 9.91 -7.54
CA PHE A 137 -9.01 10.02 -6.65
C PHE A 137 -9.71 8.67 -6.50
N ASN A 138 -10.63 8.62 -5.54
CA ASN A 138 -11.67 7.61 -5.42
C ASN A 138 -13.02 8.26 -5.71
N TYR A 139 -13.80 7.64 -6.58
CA TYR A 139 -15.15 8.09 -6.89
C TYR A 139 -16.17 7.35 -6.03
N ASP A 140 -17.10 8.11 -5.46
CA ASP A 140 -18.24 7.63 -4.70
C ASP A 140 -19.55 8.20 -5.30
N PRO A 141 -20.46 7.35 -5.81
CA PRO A 141 -21.76 7.81 -6.30
C PRO A 141 -22.71 8.24 -5.17
N ASN A 142 -22.51 7.75 -3.94
CA ASN A 142 -23.45 7.90 -2.83
C ASN A 142 -22.69 8.12 -1.50
N PRO A 143 -22.04 9.28 -1.30
CA PRO A 143 -21.33 9.51 -0.05
C PRO A 143 -22.29 9.74 1.10
N ASP A 144 -21.72 9.82 2.30
CA ASP A 144 -22.43 10.31 3.46
C ASP A 144 -22.95 11.75 3.24
N ARG A 145 -24.27 11.88 3.23
CA ARG A 145 -25.01 13.14 3.03
C ARG A 145 -25.12 13.98 4.30
N SER A 146 -24.76 13.44 5.47
CA SER A 146 -24.83 14.15 6.76
C SER A 146 -23.93 15.39 6.83
N LEU A 147 -22.91 15.45 5.98
CA LEU A 147 -21.90 16.51 5.95
C LEU A 147 -22.24 17.69 5.02
N GLY A 148 -23.47 17.79 4.50
CA GLY A 148 -23.90 18.91 3.66
C GLY A 148 -23.07 19.10 2.38
N ARG A 149 -22.50 18.02 1.85
CA ARG A 149 -21.59 18.08 0.70
C ARG A 149 -22.37 18.05 -0.61
N TYR A 150 -21.98 18.90 -1.55
CA TYR A 150 -22.51 18.91 -2.91
C TYR A 150 -21.66 18.01 -3.83
N PRO A 151 -22.28 17.37 -4.85
CA PRO A 151 -21.53 16.64 -5.88
C PRO A 151 -20.43 17.52 -6.47
N ASN A 152 -19.23 16.96 -6.65
CA ASN A 152 -18.05 17.72 -7.09
C ASN A 152 -17.32 17.08 -8.28
N TYR A 153 -17.89 16.03 -8.88
CA TYR A 153 -17.33 15.37 -10.04
C TYR A 153 -18.07 15.80 -11.31
N LYS A 154 -17.35 16.49 -12.20
CA LYS A 154 -17.84 16.85 -13.54
C LYS A 154 -17.55 15.73 -14.51
N VAL A 155 -18.60 15.20 -15.15
CA VAL A 155 -18.46 14.10 -16.10
C VAL A 155 -17.78 14.60 -17.38
N PRO A 156 -16.63 14.02 -17.79
CA PRO A 156 -15.91 14.45 -18.99
C PRO A 156 -16.73 14.22 -20.27
N ASN A 157 -16.53 15.07 -21.28
CA ASN A 157 -17.08 14.92 -22.63
C ASN A 157 -18.61 14.88 -22.71
N VAL A 158 -19.31 15.48 -21.74
CA VAL A 158 -20.77 15.65 -21.77
C VAL A 158 -21.11 17.14 -21.88
N PRO A 159 -22.06 17.55 -22.75
CA PRO A 159 -22.40 18.96 -22.96
C PRO A 159 -23.20 19.60 -21.82
N VAL A 160 -23.56 18.82 -20.79
CA VAL A 160 -24.34 19.27 -19.64
C VAL A 160 -23.42 19.58 -18.47
N ASP A 161 -23.59 20.74 -17.84
CA ASP A 161 -22.82 21.14 -16.66
C ASP A 161 -23.41 20.54 -15.37
N THR A 162 -23.54 19.21 -15.33
CA THR A 162 -24.02 18.48 -14.14
C THR A 162 -22.86 17.87 -13.38
N MET A 163 -22.77 18.16 -12.09
CA MET A 163 -21.89 17.43 -11.19
C MET A 163 -22.62 16.20 -10.64
N VAL A 164 -22.04 15.02 -10.79
CA VAL A 164 -22.64 13.75 -10.37
C VAL A 164 -21.63 12.98 -9.53
N GLY A 165 -22.00 12.66 -8.29
CA GLY A 165 -21.14 11.94 -7.37
C GLY A 165 -19.98 12.76 -6.82
N PHE A 166 -19.04 12.06 -6.17
CA PHE A 166 -18.05 12.68 -5.31
C PHE A 166 -16.66 12.09 -5.54
N ILE A 167 -15.66 12.96 -5.61
CA ILE A 167 -14.25 12.58 -5.65
C ILE A 167 -13.57 12.87 -4.32
N TYR A 168 -12.80 11.89 -3.87
CA TYR A 168 -11.98 11.97 -2.67
C TYR A 168 -10.53 11.73 -3.02
N HIS A 169 -9.63 12.40 -2.32
CA HIS A 169 -8.23 12.00 -2.31
C HIS A 169 -8.13 10.55 -1.81
N ARG A 170 -7.20 9.81 -2.40
CA ARG A 170 -6.96 8.44 -2.00
C ARG A 170 -6.47 8.37 -0.57
N ALA A 171 -6.99 7.40 0.17
CA ALA A 171 -6.56 7.17 1.54
C ALA A 171 -5.06 6.86 1.57
N ILE A 172 -4.38 7.44 2.56
CA ILE A 172 -2.99 7.11 2.85
C ILE A 172 -3.02 6.06 3.96
N THR A 173 -2.33 4.96 3.72
CA THR A 173 -2.13 3.92 4.74
C THR A 173 -0.72 4.00 5.27
N TRP A 174 -0.55 3.86 6.58
CA TRP A 174 0.75 3.71 7.21
C TRP A 174 0.73 2.56 8.21
N ARG A 175 1.90 2.00 8.46
CA ARG A 175 2.10 0.91 9.41
C ARG A 175 3.47 1.02 10.05
N ASP A 176 3.45 0.87 11.37
CA ASP A 176 4.63 0.87 12.21
C ASP A 176 4.74 -0.50 12.88
N ARG A 177 5.93 -1.07 12.95
CA ARG A 177 6.18 -2.34 13.63
C ARG A 177 7.55 -2.34 14.27
N PHE A 178 7.59 -2.63 15.56
CA PHE A 178 8.79 -2.94 16.32
C PHE A 178 8.79 -4.43 16.68
N ILE A 179 9.92 -5.10 16.44
CA ILE A 179 10.15 -6.50 16.81
C ILE A 179 11.43 -6.52 17.64
N LEU A 180 11.39 -7.21 18.77
CA LEU A 180 12.55 -7.46 19.62
C LEU A 180 12.62 -8.95 19.91
N ASN A 181 13.72 -9.58 19.52
CA ASN A 181 14.03 -10.95 19.87
C ASN A 181 15.24 -10.95 20.80
N TYR A 182 15.23 -11.83 21.77
CA TYR A 182 16.34 -12.03 22.68
C TYR A 182 16.60 -13.53 22.83
N PHE A 183 17.86 -13.85 23.11
CA PHE A 183 18.33 -15.18 23.42
C PHE A 183 19.38 -15.06 24.51
N ILE A 184 19.15 -15.73 25.63
CA ILE A 184 20.07 -15.74 26.78
C ILE A 184 20.41 -17.18 27.07
N LYS A 185 21.70 -17.53 27.02
CA LYS A 185 22.20 -18.86 27.37
C LYS A 185 23.06 -18.78 28.62
N TYR A 186 22.63 -19.42 29.70
CA TYR A 186 23.44 -19.64 30.90
C TYR A 186 24.07 -21.04 30.87
N THR A 187 25.33 -21.17 31.28
CA THR A 187 26.04 -22.47 31.33
C THR A 187 26.63 -22.74 32.72
N LEU A 188 26.14 -23.77 33.40
CA LEU A 188 26.71 -24.25 34.67
C LEU A 188 27.80 -25.29 34.40
N LYS A 189 29.05 -24.83 34.34
CA LYS A 189 30.19 -25.65 33.92
C LYS A 189 30.43 -26.89 34.81
N SER A 190 30.23 -26.77 36.12
CA SER A 190 30.47 -27.86 37.08
C SER A 190 29.58 -29.07 36.86
N LEU A 191 28.36 -28.86 36.36
CA LEU A 191 27.38 -29.93 36.10
C LEU A 191 27.22 -30.24 34.60
N GLY A 192 27.91 -29.51 33.72
CA GLY A 192 27.74 -29.64 32.28
C GLY A 192 26.36 -29.19 31.76
N LEU A 193 25.59 -28.47 32.57
CA LEU A 193 24.21 -28.06 32.25
C LEU A 193 24.17 -26.68 31.59
N TRP A 194 23.15 -26.43 30.77
CA TRP A 194 22.84 -25.10 30.25
C TRP A 194 21.33 -24.85 30.26
N ALA A 195 20.96 -23.58 30.39
CA ALA A 195 19.59 -23.10 30.30
C ALA A 195 19.53 -21.99 29.24
N THR A 196 18.46 -21.96 28.45
CA THR A 196 18.22 -20.95 27.42
C THR A 196 16.86 -20.30 27.64
N LEU A 197 16.79 -18.97 27.46
CA LEU A 197 15.58 -18.17 27.46
C LEU A 197 15.49 -17.36 26.16
#